data_AF-A0A7X3WBQ6-F1
#
_entry.id   AF-A0A7X3WBQ6-F1
#
_cell.length_a   1.000
_cell.length_b   1.000
_cell.length_c   1.000
_cell.angle_alpha   90.00
_cell.angle_beta   90.00
_cell.angle_gamma   90.00
#
_symmetry.space_group_name_H-M   'P 1'
#
loop_
_entity.id
_entity.type
_entity.pdbx_description
1 polymer ?
#
loop_
_entity_poly.entity_id
_entity_poly.type
_entity_poly.pdbx_seq_one_letter_code
_entity_poly.pdbx_strand_id
1 'polypeptide(L)'
;MKMLISVVSTIVFTAASGTADAQPFAFEKVSAIPLQLGDEFVGLISDLIQDTDGRYYLTDWQQHSVWICDSEGKLIRRVGREGAGPGELQHPTGTAVFEDKIIVLDTGNGRVMIFKKDGTHLNDFRLDFLPMTSGILVSKDGRIAVNSLWEPTLFTVYDMDGGIIGSRGERVPDQAVGYTIGDQHFSQTPDGHILYSTVKEYPVYRMQWDGTVIATYEADSPGYGKLTYPPGAMFINHKEIMKIWTPILRALVVSDHVLTQRKKENVESDGTIDYFGDLFTMAGEPVQLAIELPMQFYAADGNLLYGIDTTPVDEGEDNPHIVVYRLVE
;
A
#
# COMPACT_ATOMS: atom_id res chain seq x y z
N MET A 1 3.11 4.25 -50.14
CA MET A 1 2.67 5.58 -49.67
C MET A 1 1.36 5.39 -48.93
N LYS A 2 1.43 5.16 -47.61
CA LYS A 2 0.26 5.06 -46.71
C LYS A 2 0.41 6.19 -45.70
N MET A 3 -0.62 7.02 -45.64
CA MET A 3 -0.71 8.28 -44.91
C MET A 3 -1.04 7.96 -43.45
N LEU A 4 -0.12 8.25 -42.52
CA LEU A 4 -0.41 8.24 -41.08
C LEU A 4 -1.17 9.52 -40.74
N ILE A 5 -2.42 9.38 -40.29
CA ILE A 5 -3.17 10.46 -39.65
C ILE A 5 -2.90 10.34 -38.16
N SER A 6 -2.11 11.26 -37.62
CA SER A 6 -1.98 11.46 -36.17
C SER A 6 -3.27 12.12 -35.68
N VAL A 7 -4.05 11.41 -34.88
CA VAL A 7 -5.17 11.99 -34.12
C VAL A 7 -4.60 12.35 -32.76
N VAL A 8 -4.33 13.65 -32.56
CA VAL A 8 -4.06 14.22 -31.24
C VAL A 8 -5.43 14.39 -30.58
N SER A 9 -5.80 13.46 -29.71
CA SER A 9 -7.02 13.56 -28.91
C SER A 9 -6.81 14.65 -27.86
N THR A 10 -7.20 15.88 -28.18
CA THR A 10 -7.38 16.93 -27.18
C THR A 10 -8.76 16.71 -26.55
N ILE A 11 -8.80 16.17 -25.34
CA ILE A 11 -10.04 16.06 -24.57
C ILE A 11 -10.38 17.47 -24.07
N VAL A 12 -11.50 18.03 -24.55
CA VAL A 12 -12.08 19.27 -24.04
C VAL A 12 -13.26 18.88 -23.17
N PHE A 13 -13.14 19.08 -21.85
CA PHE A 13 -14.28 18.94 -20.94
C PHE A 13 -15.16 20.20 -21.00
N THR A 14 -16.42 20.02 -21.39
CA THR A 14 -17.49 20.98 -21.11
C THR A 14 -17.87 20.90 -19.64
N ALA A 15 -17.48 21.91 -18.86
CA ALA A 15 -17.90 22.06 -17.47
C ALA A 15 -19.42 22.29 -17.38
N ALA A 16 -20.10 21.46 -16.58
CA ALA A 16 -21.43 21.78 -16.08
C ALA A 16 -21.31 22.95 -15.09
N SER A 17 -22.25 23.89 -15.19
CA SER A 17 -22.27 25.15 -14.46
C SER A 17 -22.41 24.95 -12.94
N GLY A 18 -21.29 24.97 -12.26
CA GLY A 18 -21.09 25.28 -10.85
C GLY A 18 -19.72 25.95 -10.75
N THR A 19 -19.53 26.94 -9.89
CA THR A 19 -18.23 27.58 -9.71
C THR A 19 -17.18 26.51 -9.41
N ALA A 20 -16.28 26.25 -10.37
CA ALA A 20 -15.14 25.39 -10.18
C ALA A 20 -14.21 26.10 -9.20
N ASP A 21 -14.38 25.83 -7.90
CA ASP A 21 -13.33 26.12 -6.94
C ASP A 21 -12.11 25.37 -7.44
N ALA A 22 -11.05 26.14 -7.76
CA ALA A 22 -9.77 25.57 -8.15
C ALA A 22 -9.36 24.58 -7.07
N GLN A 23 -9.10 23.32 -7.46
CA GLN A 23 -8.51 22.33 -6.58
C GLN A 23 -7.13 22.87 -6.18
N PRO A 24 -6.90 23.29 -4.92
CA PRO A 24 -5.66 23.97 -4.55
C PRO A 24 -4.46 23.03 -4.62
N PHE A 25 -4.66 21.73 -4.47
CA PHE A 25 -3.60 20.73 -4.53
C PHE A 25 -3.72 19.85 -5.78
N ALA A 26 -2.56 19.52 -6.36
CA ALA A 26 -2.42 18.59 -7.46
C ALA A 26 -1.17 17.69 -7.30
N PHE A 27 -1.05 16.69 -8.17
CA PHE A 27 0.09 15.78 -8.21
C PHE A 27 0.86 15.90 -9.53
N GLU A 28 2.14 16.28 -9.44
CA GLU A 28 3.03 16.40 -10.60
C GLU A 28 3.97 15.19 -10.65
N LYS A 29 4.05 14.51 -11.80
CA LYS A 29 5.06 13.46 -12.02
C LYS A 29 6.44 14.09 -12.11
N VAL A 30 7.33 13.77 -11.18
CA VAL A 30 8.68 14.37 -11.12
C VAL A 30 9.79 13.40 -11.47
N SER A 31 9.53 12.08 -11.40
CA SER A 31 10.52 11.07 -11.79
C SER A 31 9.86 9.74 -12.19
N ALA A 32 10.59 8.96 -12.98
CA ALA A 32 10.34 7.55 -13.22
C ALA A 32 11.70 6.83 -13.16
N ILE A 33 11.88 6.01 -12.12
CA ILE A 33 13.13 5.33 -11.82
C ILE A 33 13.04 3.90 -12.38
N PRO A 34 13.82 3.55 -13.42
CA PRO A 34 13.78 2.23 -14.01
C PRO A 34 14.38 1.20 -13.05
N LEU A 35 13.66 0.11 -12.81
CA LEU A 35 14.16 -0.99 -11.97
C LEU A 35 15.03 -1.93 -12.81
N GLN A 36 16.30 -2.08 -12.44
CA GLN A 36 17.26 -2.93 -13.16
C GLN A 36 17.39 -4.27 -12.44
N LEU A 37 16.45 -5.17 -12.73
CA LEU A 37 16.24 -6.40 -11.95
C LEU A 37 16.80 -7.67 -12.64
N GLY A 38 17.34 -7.53 -13.85
CA GLY A 38 17.83 -8.64 -14.67
C GLY A 38 16.69 -9.38 -15.37
N ASP A 39 16.94 -10.63 -15.77
CA ASP A 39 15.97 -11.48 -16.49
C ASP A 39 14.82 -12.00 -15.59
N GLU A 40 14.90 -11.75 -14.28
CA GLU A 40 13.88 -12.17 -13.33
C GLU A 40 12.74 -11.14 -13.29
N PHE A 41 11.57 -11.56 -13.76
CA PHE A 41 10.35 -10.77 -13.68
C PHE A 41 9.94 -10.56 -12.22
N VAL A 42 9.79 -9.30 -11.82
CA VAL A 42 9.03 -8.94 -10.63
C VAL A 42 7.59 -9.34 -10.86
N GLY A 43 7.11 -10.24 -10.01
CA GLY A 43 5.75 -10.71 -9.98
C GLY A 43 4.79 -9.66 -9.45
N LEU A 44 3.95 -10.07 -8.50
CA LEU A 44 2.91 -9.22 -7.96
C LEU A 44 3.45 -8.44 -6.77
N ILE A 45 3.63 -7.12 -6.93
CA ILE A 45 4.06 -6.26 -5.84
C ILE A 45 2.90 -5.97 -4.89
N SER A 46 3.03 -6.45 -3.66
CA SER A 46 2.07 -6.21 -2.59
C SER A 46 2.41 -4.96 -1.79
N ASP A 47 3.69 -4.60 -1.71
CA ASP A 47 4.14 -3.44 -0.95
C ASP A 47 5.45 -2.84 -1.48
N LEU A 48 5.60 -1.53 -1.27
CA LEU A 48 6.78 -0.75 -1.59
C LEU A 48 7.06 0.21 -0.42
N ILE A 49 8.25 0.11 0.15
CA ILE A 49 8.75 1.06 1.15
C ILE A 49 10.11 1.62 0.74
N GLN A 50 10.47 2.76 1.32
CA GLN A 50 11.79 3.39 1.19
C GLN A 50 12.44 3.51 2.56
N ASP A 51 13.74 3.20 2.66
CA ASP A 51 14.52 3.46 3.88
C ASP A 51 15.17 4.85 3.87
N THR A 52 15.79 5.24 5.00
CA THR A 52 16.45 6.56 5.13
C THR A 52 17.70 6.73 4.27
N ASP A 53 18.23 5.64 3.69
CA ASP A 53 19.33 5.69 2.72
C ASP A 53 18.80 5.85 1.28
N GLY A 54 17.48 5.97 1.11
CA GLY A 54 16.81 6.07 -0.18
C GLY A 54 16.67 4.74 -0.91
N ARG A 55 16.95 3.60 -0.26
CA ARG A 55 16.78 2.28 -0.87
C ARG A 55 15.31 1.90 -0.92
N TYR A 56 14.92 1.22 -2.00
CA TYR A 56 13.56 0.72 -2.20
C TYR A 56 13.48 -0.75 -1.86
N TYR A 57 12.41 -1.14 -1.17
CA TYR A 57 12.09 -2.53 -0.83
C TYR A 57 10.75 -2.88 -1.45
N LEU A 58 10.77 -3.78 -2.43
CA LEU A 58 9.60 -4.22 -3.17
C LEU A 58 9.23 -5.61 -2.69
N THR A 59 8.09 -5.73 -2.00
CA THR A 59 7.57 -7.02 -1.54
C THR A 59 6.84 -7.68 -2.70
N ASP A 60 7.40 -8.77 -3.19
CA ASP A 60 6.88 -9.53 -4.32
C ASP A 60 6.23 -10.81 -3.82
N TRP A 61 4.90 -10.77 -3.81
CA TRP A 61 4.04 -11.84 -3.35
C TRP A 61 4.24 -13.10 -4.20
N GLN A 62 4.31 -12.95 -5.52
CA GLN A 62 4.38 -14.08 -6.45
C GLN A 62 5.78 -14.69 -6.51
N GLN A 63 6.84 -13.89 -6.30
CA GLN A 63 8.21 -14.39 -6.25
C GLN A 63 8.66 -14.81 -4.85
N HIS A 64 7.78 -14.76 -3.84
CA HIS A 64 8.09 -15.19 -2.48
C HIS A 64 9.33 -14.47 -1.94
N SER A 65 9.46 -13.17 -2.20
CA SER A 65 10.69 -12.44 -1.92
C SER A 65 10.50 -10.95 -1.74
N VAL A 66 11.48 -10.30 -1.13
CA VAL A 66 11.62 -8.84 -1.11
C VAL A 66 12.84 -8.47 -1.96
N TRP A 67 12.62 -7.60 -2.94
CA TRP A 67 13.66 -7.05 -3.81
C TRP A 67 14.13 -5.72 -3.27
N ILE A 68 15.44 -5.55 -3.15
CA ILE A 68 16.06 -4.37 -2.55
C ILE A 68 16.86 -3.65 -3.62
N CYS A 69 16.48 -2.43 -3.92
CA CYS A 69 17.13 -1.58 -4.92
C CYS A 69 17.77 -0.36 -4.27
N ASP A 70 18.82 0.17 -4.88
CA ASP A 70 19.32 1.49 -4.51
C ASP A 70 18.37 2.60 -5.00
N SER A 71 18.71 3.85 -4.69
CA SER A 71 17.93 5.04 -5.09
C SER A 71 17.85 5.24 -6.60
N GLU A 72 18.69 4.57 -7.38
CA GLU A 72 18.72 4.63 -8.85
C GLU A 72 17.97 3.43 -9.48
N GLY A 73 17.32 2.60 -8.66
CA GLY A 73 16.55 1.44 -9.11
C GLY A 73 17.41 0.23 -9.44
N LYS A 74 18.71 0.24 -9.15
CA LYS A 74 19.57 -0.92 -9.39
C LYS A 74 19.39 -1.95 -8.28
N LEU A 75 19.19 -3.20 -8.67
CA LEU A 75 19.09 -4.31 -7.73
C LEU A 75 20.37 -4.44 -6.90
N ILE A 76 20.23 -4.30 -5.58
CA ILE A 76 21.27 -4.62 -4.61
C ILE A 76 21.21 -6.10 -4.29
N ARG A 77 19.99 -6.62 -4.01
CA ARG A 77 19.76 -8.01 -3.63
C ARG A 77 18.29 -8.38 -3.58
N ARG A 78 18.04 -9.69 -3.54
CA ARG A 78 16.77 -10.32 -3.21
C ARG A 78 16.90 -11.08 -1.89
N VAL A 79 15.88 -11.01 -1.04
CA VAL A 79 15.78 -11.84 0.18
C VAL A 79 14.51 -12.67 0.13
N GLY A 80 14.58 -13.91 0.62
CA GLY A 80 13.50 -14.88 0.47
C GLY A 80 13.54 -15.65 -0.84
N ARG A 81 12.90 -16.82 -0.79
CA ARG A 81 12.53 -17.70 -1.90
C ARG A 81 11.36 -18.55 -1.42
N GLU A 82 10.62 -19.17 -2.35
CA GLU A 82 9.51 -20.06 -2.00
C GLU A 82 9.93 -21.14 -0.99
N GLY A 83 9.16 -21.27 0.08
CA GLY A 83 9.37 -22.29 1.11
C GLY A 83 8.90 -21.85 2.50
N ALA A 84 9.19 -22.69 3.48
CA ALA A 84 8.81 -22.49 4.88
C ALA A 84 9.99 -22.59 5.86
N GLY A 85 11.20 -22.87 5.35
CA GLY A 85 12.41 -22.93 6.15
C GLY A 85 12.95 -21.57 6.61
N PRO A 86 14.09 -21.55 7.32
CA PRO A 86 14.81 -20.33 7.68
C PRO A 86 15.18 -19.52 6.44
N GLY A 87 14.77 -18.24 6.42
CA GLY A 87 14.99 -17.33 5.30
C GLY A 87 14.19 -17.64 4.02
N GLU A 88 13.28 -18.61 4.04
CA GLU A 88 12.32 -18.87 2.98
C GLU A 88 10.99 -18.18 3.29
N LEU A 89 10.26 -17.75 2.27
CA LEU A 89 9.01 -17.02 2.40
C LEU A 89 7.91 -17.73 1.59
N GLN A 90 6.68 -17.53 2.00
CA GLN A 90 5.50 -17.95 1.27
C GLN A 90 4.55 -16.77 1.13
N HIS A 91 4.46 -16.20 -0.09
CA HIS A 91 3.49 -15.15 -0.38
C HIS A 91 3.59 -13.94 0.59
N PRO A 92 4.75 -13.29 0.74
CA PRO A 92 4.90 -12.15 1.63
C PRO A 92 4.03 -10.98 1.15
N THR A 93 3.48 -10.19 2.08
CA THR A 93 2.55 -9.10 1.74
C THR A 93 2.99 -7.72 2.17
N GLY A 94 3.77 -7.60 3.25
CA GLY A 94 4.20 -6.32 3.80
C GLY A 94 5.63 -6.40 4.32
N THR A 95 6.34 -5.29 4.23
CA THR A 95 7.72 -5.17 4.71
C THR A 95 7.90 -3.89 5.50
N ALA A 96 8.72 -3.95 6.54
CA ALA A 96 9.20 -2.80 7.29
C ALA A 96 10.72 -2.86 7.44
N VAL A 97 11.35 -1.71 7.60
CA VAL A 97 12.79 -1.59 7.87
C VAL A 97 12.99 -0.88 9.18
N PHE A 98 13.83 -1.46 10.04
CA PHE A 98 14.20 -0.88 11.32
C PHE A 98 15.67 -1.15 11.58
N GLU A 99 16.45 -0.08 11.76
CA GLU A 99 17.91 -0.15 11.89
C GLU A 99 18.56 -0.94 10.72
N ASP A 100 19.26 -2.04 11.03
CA ASP A 100 19.91 -2.94 10.09
C ASP A 100 19.05 -4.15 9.71
N LYS A 101 17.74 -4.13 10.02
CA LYS A 101 16.82 -5.25 9.87
C LYS A 101 15.74 -4.99 8.83
N ILE A 102 15.35 -6.06 8.16
CA ILE A 102 14.21 -6.15 7.25
C ILE A 102 13.22 -7.08 7.92
N ILE A 103 12.02 -6.58 8.18
CA ILE A 103 10.94 -7.31 8.84
C ILE A 103 9.88 -7.57 7.79
N VAL A 104 9.59 -8.84 7.52
CA VAL A 104 8.70 -9.25 6.43
C VAL A 104 7.52 -10.02 7.01
N LEU A 105 6.31 -9.62 6.63
CA LEU A 105 5.09 -10.34 6.94
C LEU A 105 4.89 -11.47 5.92
N ASP A 106 5.21 -12.69 6.34
CA ASP A 106 5.18 -13.92 5.55
C ASP A 106 3.80 -14.58 5.70
N THR A 107 2.83 -14.09 4.93
CA THR A 107 1.42 -14.44 5.17
C THR A 107 1.06 -15.87 4.85
N GLY A 108 1.67 -16.46 3.82
CA GLY A 108 1.43 -17.86 3.46
C GLY A 108 1.91 -18.83 4.52
N ASN A 109 2.89 -18.44 5.34
CA ASN A 109 3.38 -19.23 6.48
C ASN A 109 2.83 -18.74 7.83
N GLY A 110 2.06 -17.66 7.88
CA GLY A 110 1.49 -17.10 9.11
C GLY A 110 2.53 -16.64 10.13
N ARG A 111 3.59 -15.96 9.68
CA ARG A 111 4.71 -15.54 10.54
C ARG A 111 5.27 -14.17 10.19
N VAL A 112 6.08 -13.64 11.08
CA VAL A 112 6.98 -12.52 10.80
C VAL A 112 8.40 -13.07 10.67
N MET A 113 9.07 -12.70 9.58
CA MET A 113 10.45 -13.07 9.28
C MET A 113 11.36 -11.86 9.42
N ILE A 114 12.49 -12.01 10.10
CA ILE A 114 13.46 -10.93 10.32
C ILE A 114 14.79 -11.31 9.64
N PHE A 115 15.25 -10.44 8.75
CA PHE A 115 16.54 -10.54 8.08
C PHE A 115 17.42 -9.36 8.47
N LYS A 116 18.74 -9.51 8.35
CA LYS A 116 19.65 -8.37 8.19
C LYS A 116 19.48 -7.75 6.80
N LYS A 117 19.88 -6.48 6.65
CA LYS A 117 20.00 -5.83 5.33
C LYS A 117 20.95 -6.56 4.37
N ASP A 118 21.86 -7.40 4.87
CA ASP A 118 22.71 -8.28 4.04
C ASP A 118 22.02 -9.59 3.60
N GLY A 119 20.73 -9.76 3.92
CA GLY A 119 19.90 -10.91 3.57
C GLY A 119 20.06 -12.13 4.47
N THR A 120 20.91 -12.08 5.48
CA THR A 120 21.02 -13.15 6.47
C THR A 120 19.73 -13.23 7.29
N HIS A 121 19.09 -14.40 7.36
CA HIS A 121 18.00 -14.66 8.29
C HIS A 121 18.50 -14.53 9.73
N LEU A 122 17.76 -13.79 10.57
CA LEU A 122 18.08 -13.59 11.98
C LEU A 122 17.16 -14.38 12.90
N ASN A 123 15.86 -14.19 12.73
CA ASN A 123 14.83 -14.78 13.57
C ASN A 123 13.49 -14.82 12.81
N ASP A 124 12.56 -15.62 13.29
CA ASP A 124 11.16 -15.59 12.89
C ASP A 124 10.26 -16.04 14.04
N PHE A 125 9.03 -15.55 14.04
CA PHE A 125 8.03 -15.95 15.03
C PHE A 125 6.66 -16.09 14.38
N ARG A 126 5.90 -17.07 14.88
CA ARG A 126 4.53 -17.31 14.41
C ARG A 126 3.58 -16.28 14.98
N LEU A 127 2.58 -15.95 14.18
CA LEU A 127 1.43 -15.19 14.63
C LEU A 127 0.37 -16.16 15.15
N ASP A 128 -0.37 -15.74 16.17
CA ASP A 128 -1.48 -16.53 16.74
C ASP A 128 -2.74 -16.51 15.87
N PHE A 129 -2.69 -15.76 14.76
CA PHE A 129 -3.75 -15.62 13.77
C PHE A 129 -3.17 -15.70 12.35
N LEU A 130 -4.03 -15.87 11.35
CA LEU A 130 -3.62 -15.86 9.95
C LEU A 130 -3.63 -14.42 9.41
N PRO A 131 -2.46 -13.82 9.13
CA PRO A 131 -2.42 -12.49 8.54
C PRO A 131 -2.89 -12.57 7.08
N MET A 132 -3.80 -11.68 6.68
CA MET A 132 -4.34 -11.61 5.32
C MET A 132 -4.18 -10.21 4.69
N THR A 133 -3.27 -9.40 5.22
CA THR A 133 -3.02 -8.01 4.74
C THR A 133 -1.53 -7.73 4.58
N SER A 134 -1.19 -6.58 3.98
CA SER A 134 0.15 -5.99 4.01
C SER A 134 0.44 -5.19 5.28
N GLY A 135 -0.49 -5.13 6.25
CA GLY A 135 -0.41 -4.29 7.43
C GLY A 135 0.64 -4.76 8.43
N ILE A 136 1.90 -4.38 8.21
CA ILE A 136 2.99 -4.44 9.19
C ILE A 136 3.61 -3.04 9.34
N LEU A 137 3.90 -2.65 10.58
CA LEU A 137 4.59 -1.40 10.88
C LEU A 137 5.57 -1.62 12.02
N VAL A 138 6.73 -0.96 11.96
CA VAL A 138 7.70 -0.94 13.06
C VAL A 138 7.79 0.47 13.63
N SER A 139 7.69 0.59 14.96
CA SER A 139 7.89 1.85 15.67
C SER A 139 9.37 2.24 15.73
N LYS A 140 9.63 3.52 16.05
CA LYS A 140 11.00 4.01 16.32
C LYS A 140 11.69 3.32 17.52
N ASP A 141 10.94 2.64 18.38
CA ASP A 141 11.46 1.87 19.52
C ASP A 141 11.46 0.35 19.29
N GLY A 142 11.21 -0.12 18.06
CA GLY A 142 11.37 -1.52 17.69
C GLY A 142 10.16 -2.43 18.01
N ARG A 143 8.99 -1.86 18.26
CA ARG A 143 7.73 -2.61 18.37
C ARG A 143 7.16 -2.86 16.99
N ILE A 144 6.66 -4.07 16.77
CA ILE A 144 6.07 -4.51 15.51
C ILE A 144 4.54 -4.53 15.67
N ALA A 145 3.82 -3.72 14.92
CA ALA A 145 2.36 -3.85 14.78
C ALA A 145 2.04 -4.70 13.56
N VAL A 146 1.20 -5.71 13.75
CA VAL A 146 0.65 -6.54 12.67
C VAL A 146 -0.86 -6.46 12.72
N ASN A 147 -1.49 -6.26 11.56
CA ASN A 147 -2.94 -6.17 11.46
C ASN A 147 -3.55 -7.56 11.68
N SER A 148 -4.53 -7.61 12.58
CA SER A 148 -5.16 -8.85 13.04
C SER A 148 -6.54 -8.97 12.41
N LEU A 149 -6.59 -9.07 11.08
CA LEU A 149 -7.85 -9.35 10.38
C LEU A 149 -8.49 -10.59 11.00
N TRP A 150 -9.79 -10.49 11.28
CA TRP A 150 -10.63 -11.54 11.91
C TRP A 150 -10.51 -11.65 13.42
N GLU A 151 -9.59 -10.92 14.03
CA GLU A 151 -9.51 -10.83 15.47
C GLU A 151 -10.48 -9.76 16.02
N PRO A 152 -10.84 -9.83 17.32
CA PRO A 152 -11.66 -8.82 17.98
C PRO A 152 -11.00 -7.43 18.06
N THR A 153 -9.68 -7.38 17.88
CA THR A 153 -8.85 -6.18 17.96
C THR A 153 -8.35 -5.77 16.58
N LEU A 154 -8.07 -4.48 16.38
CA LEU A 154 -7.59 -3.96 15.10
C LEU A 154 -6.18 -4.48 14.76
N PHE A 155 -5.29 -4.57 15.75
CA PHE A 155 -3.92 -5.01 15.54
C PHE A 155 -3.28 -5.57 16.80
N THR A 156 -2.22 -6.37 16.61
CA THR A 156 -1.41 -6.92 17.68
C THR A 156 0.00 -6.34 17.62
N VAL A 157 0.52 -5.95 18.78
CA VAL A 157 1.87 -5.40 18.95
C VAL A 157 2.78 -6.46 19.55
N TYR A 158 3.92 -6.66 18.91
CA TYR A 158 4.98 -7.60 19.27
C TYR A 158 6.29 -6.85 19.56
N ASP A 159 7.16 -7.45 20.36
CA ASP A 159 8.58 -7.13 20.35
C ASP A 159 9.30 -7.84 19.17
N MET A 160 10.59 -7.58 18.99
CA MET A 160 11.41 -8.16 17.90
C MET A 160 11.67 -9.67 18.05
N ASP A 161 11.43 -10.23 19.22
CA ASP A 161 11.60 -11.67 19.50
C ASP A 161 10.26 -12.43 19.35
N GLY A 162 9.17 -11.73 19.05
CA GLY A 162 7.82 -12.29 18.90
C GLY A 162 7.01 -12.32 20.19
N GLY A 163 7.50 -11.72 21.26
CA GLY A 163 6.75 -11.54 22.50
C GLY A 163 5.56 -10.59 22.29
N ILE A 164 4.36 -11.03 22.67
CA ILE A 164 3.15 -10.22 22.55
C ILE A 164 3.16 -9.13 23.62
N ILE A 165 3.27 -7.87 23.19
CA ILE A 165 3.09 -6.67 24.03
C ILE A 165 1.59 -6.39 24.23
N GLY A 166 0.78 -6.78 23.25
CA GLY A 166 -0.66 -6.94 23.37
C GLY A 166 -1.44 -6.48 22.15
N SER A 167 -2.71 -6.83 22.14
CA SER A 167 -3.65 -6.45 21.07
C SER A 167 -4.37 -5.15 21.40
N ARG A 168 -4.69 -4.36 20.36
CA ARG A 168 -5.08 -2.94 20.46
C ARG A 168 -6.21 -2.60 19.51
N GLY A 169 -6.99 -1.59 19.91
CA GLY A 169 -8.18 -1.15 19.20
C GLY A 169 -9.36 -2.11 19.39
N GLU A 170 -10.58 -1.59 19.37
CA GLU A 170 -11.80 -2.39 19.42
C GLU A 170 -12.41 -2.49 18.02
N ARG A 171 -12.74 -3.72 17.60
CA ARG A 171 -13.49 -3.94 16.36
C ARG A 171 -14.98 -3.86 16.66
N VAL A 172 -15.72 -3.07 15.88
CA VAL A 172 -17.18 -2.97 16.04
C VAL A 172 -17.83 -4.32 15.68
N PRO A 173 -18.55 -4.99 16.62
CA PRO A 173 -18.90 -6.43 16.52
C PRO A 173 -19.77 -6.87 15.32
N ASP A 174 -20.51 -5.96 14.68
CA ASP A 174 -21.55 -6.31 13.68
C ASP A 174 -21.05 -6.22 12.21
N GLN A 175 -19.73 -6.20 12.03
CA GLN A 175 -19.08 -6.05 10.74
C GLN A 175 -18.30 -7.32 10.39
N ALA A 176 -18.99 -8.47 10.28
CA ALA A 176 -18.45 -9.64 9.62
C ALA A 176 -18.01 -9.23 8.21
N VAL A 177 -16.73 -8.93 8.07
CA VAL A 177 -16.13 -8.53 6.81
C VAL A 177 -16.34 -9.72 5.88
N GLY A 178 -16.75 -9.49 4.64
CA GLY A 178 -16.48 -10.47 3.59
C GLY A 178 -14.97 -10.71 3.53
N TYR A 179 -14.53 -11.82 2.97
CA TYR A 179 -13.16 -12.37 3.06
C TYR A 179 -12.02 -11.50 2.49
N THR A 180 -11.92 -10.18 2.72
CA THR A 180 -11.06 -9.30 1.94
C THR A 180 -9.59 -9.33 2.34
N ILE A 181 -8.75 -9.74 1.38
CA ILE A 181 -7.29 -9.77 1.44
C ILE A 181 -6.79 -8.44 0.86
N GLY A 182 -5.98 -7.67 1.59
CA GLY A 182 -5.27 -6.49 1.05
C GLY A 182 -5.85 -5.10 1.34
N ASP A 183 -6.92 -4.98 2.11
CA ASP A 183 -7.69 -3.73 2.22
C ASP A 183 -7.20 -2.73 3.28
N GLN A 184 -6.21 -3.11 4.08
CA GLN A 184 -5.82 -2.34 5.27
C GLN A 184 -4.32 -2.17 5.39
N HIS A 185 -3.92 -0.93 5.60
CA HIS A 185 -2.55 -0.46 5.59
C HIS A 185 -2.22 0.26 6.90
N PHE A 186 -0.99 0.10 7.35
CA PHE A 186 -0.41 0.98 8.35
C PHE A 186 0.50 1.98 7.69
N SER A 187 0.40 3.23 8.09
CA SER A 187 1.51 4.16 7.97
C SER A 187 1.75 4.83 9.33
N GLN A 188 2.87 5.54 9.44
CA GLN A 188 3.24 6.21 10.68
C GLN A 188 3.29 7.71 10.43
N THR A 189 2.70 8.49 11.33
CA THR A 189 2.82 9.94 11.31
C THR A 189 4.21 10.36 11.82
N PRO A 190 4.70 11.58 11.50
CA PRO A 190 6.02 12.03 11.93
C PRO A 190 6.24 11.98 13.45
N ASP A 191 5.17 12.19 14.21
CA ASP A 191 5.16 12.13 15.68
C ASP A 191 4.99 10.70 16.25
N GLY A 192 5.01 9.67 15.40
CA GLY A 192 5.09 8.26 15.81
C GLY A 192 3.74 7.57 16.04
N HIS A 193 2.63 8.24 15.73
CA HIS A 193 1.29 7.63 15.80
C HIS A 193 1.01 6.78 14.56
N ILE A 194 0.09 5.83 14.72
CA ILE A 194 -0.31 4.88 13.69
C ILE A 194 -1.45 5.51 12.87
N LEU A 195 -1.35 5.50 11.55
CA LEU A 195 -2.50 5.64 10.66
C LEU A 195 -2.97 4.25 10.26
N TYR A 196 -4.25 3.95 10.48
CA TYR A 196 -4.87 2.66 10.19
C TYR A 196 -6.09 2.85 9.30
N SER A 197 -6.07 2.21 8.13
CA SER A 197 -7.16 2.27 7.16
C SER A 197 -8.14 1.09 7.33
N THR A 198 -9.46 1.35 7.34
CA THR A 198 -10.50 0.33 7.60
C THR A 198 -11.31 -0.11 6.37
N VAL A 199 -11.92 -1.30 6.40
CA VAL A 199 -12.58 -1.89 5.20
C VAL A 199 -14.00 -1.33 4.96
N LYS A 200 -14.74 -0.98 6.02
CA LYS A 200 -16.18 -0.65 5.92
C LYS A 200 -16.40 0.81 6.31
N GLU A 201 -16.97 1.58 5.38
CA GLU A 201 -17.18 3.06 5.46
C GLU A 201 -15.91 3.90 5.35
N TYR A 202 -14.76 3.24 5.23
CA TYR A 202 -13.44 3.82 4.94
C TYR A 202 -12.91 4.91 5.89
N PRO A 203 -13.21 4.94 7.21
CA PRO A 203 -12.39 5.75 8.10
C PRO A 203 -10.93 5.33 8.03
N VAL A 204 -10.08 6.34 8.05
CA VAL A 204 -8.70 6.19 8.52
C VAL A 204 -8.67 6.69 9.96
N TYR A 205 -8.05 5.93 10.86
CA TYR A 205 -7.82 6.33 12.24
C TYR A 205 -6.37 6.71 12.44
N ARG A 206 -6.12 7.85 13.09
CA ARG A 206 -4.83 8.14 13.71
C ARG A 206 -4.88 7.71 15.16
N MET A 207 -3.98 6.83 15.56
CA MET A 207 -4.05 6.13 16.83
C MET A 207 -2.71 6.13 17.56
N GLN A 208 -2.77 6.12 18.89
CA GLN A 208 -1.63 5.73 19.71
C GLN A 208 -1.37 4.21 19.61
N TRP A 209 -0.16 3.78 19.98
CA TRP A 209 0.22 2.37 20.03
C TRP A 209 -0.54 1.56 21.08
N ASP A 210 -1.27 2.21 21.99
CA ASP A 210 -2.20 1.57 22.92
C ASP A 210 -3.62 1.41 22.35
N GLY A 211 -3.86 1.83 21.10
CA GLY A 211 -5.17 1.74 20.45
C GLY A 211 -6.09 2.93 20.72
N THR A 212 -5.64 3.95 21.45
CA THR A 212 -6.42 5.18 21.64
C THR A 212 -6.51 5.96 20.32
N VAL A 213 -7.72 6.22 19.83
CA VAL A 213 -7.95 7.05 18.65
C VAL A 213 -7.71 8.53 18.98
N ILE A 214 -6.91 9.20 18.16
CA ILE A 214 -6.53 10.61 18.27
C ILE A 214 -7.31 11.46 17.27
N ALA A 215 -7.46 10.97 16.03
CA ALA A 215 -8.20 11.63 14.96
C ALA A 215 -8.80 10.58 14.03
N THR A 216 -9.86 10.98 13.33
CA THR A 216 -10.55 10.18 12.33
C THR A 216 -10.61 10.98 11.04
N TYR A 217 -10.28 10.35 9.91
CA TYR A 217 -10.36 10.93 8.58
C TYR A 217 -11.47 10.21 7.83
N GLU A 218 -12.60 10.89 7.68
CA GLU A 218 -13.79 10.41 6.99
C GLU A 218 -14.30 11.52 6.08
N ALA A 219 -14.68 11.19 4.86
CA ALA A 219 -15.38 12.10 3.96
C ALA A 219 -16.45 11.34 3.18
N ASP A 220 -17.65 11.91 3.15
CA ASP A 220 -18.75 11.51 2.26
C ASP A 220 -18.48 12.07 0.86
N SER A 221 -17.46 11.54 0.16
CA SER A 221 -17.16 11.96 -1.21
C SER A 221 -18.27 11.45 -2.16
N PRO A 222 -19.12 12.33 -2.74
CA PRO A 222 -20.28 11.91 -3.52
C PRO A 222 -19.86 11.23 -4.83
N GLY A 223 -20.51 10.13 -5.21
CA GLY A 223 -20.29 9.44 -6.50
C GLY A 223 -19.29 8.28 -6.46
N TYR A 224 -18.73 7.97 -5.29
CA TYR A 224 -17.77 6.89 -5.08
C TYR A 224 -18.39 5.89 -4.10
N GLY A 225 -18.95 4.79 -4.59
CA GLY A 225 -19.78 3.92 -3.75
C GLY A 225 -19.02 3.13 -2.69
N LYS A 226 -19.81 2.55 -1.78
CA LYS A 226 -19.36 1.53 -0.83
C LYS A 226 -19.26 0.22 -1.61
N LEU A 227 -18.06 -0.38 -1.65
CA LEU A 227 -17.85 -1.68 -2.30
C LEU A 227 -18.86 -2.68 -1.75
N THR A 228 -19.80 -3.08 -2.60
CA THR A 228 -20.78 -4.11 -2.27
C THR A 228 -20.33 -5.40 -2.92
N TYR A 229 -19.78 -6.30 -2.10
CA TYR A 229 -19.35 -7.61 -2.58
C TYR A 229 -20.56 -8.49 -2.92
N PRO A 230 -20.62 -9.07 -4.14
CA PRO A 230 -21.62 -10.08 -4.42
C PRO A 230 -21.37 -11.32 -3.54
N PRO A 231 -22.40 -11.89 -2.89
CA PRO A 231 -22.26 -13.13 -2.13
C PRO A 231 -21.73 -14.26 -3.03
N GLY A 232 -20.60 -14.88 -2.67
CA GLY A 232 -20.13 -16.12 -3.30
C GLY A 232 -19.03 -16.01 -4.38
N ALA A 233 -18.25 -14.94 -4.44
CA ALA A 233 -17.08 -14.79 -5.34
C ALA A 233 -15.88 -15.72 -5.01
N MET A 234 -16.14 -16.96 -4.58
CA MET A 234 -15.16 -17.88 -3.97
C MET A 234 -14.34 -18.74 -4.96
N PHE A 235 -14.58 -18.69 -6.27
CA PHE A 235 -14.01 -19.67 -7.21
C PHE A 235 -13.54 -19.06 -8.54
N ILE A 236 -12.89 -17.91 -8.50
CA ILE A 236 -12.32 -17.26 -9.69
C ILE A 236 -10.81 -17.58 -9.78
N ASN A 237 -10.28 -17.74 -11.00
CA ASN A 237 -8.84 -17.92 -11.25
C ASN A 237 -8.02 -16.76 -10.65
N HIS A 238 -6.88 -17.05 -10.01
CA HIS A 238 -6.07 -16.11 -9.23
C HIS A 238 -5.59 -14.85 -10.00
N LYS A 239 -5.32 -14.95 -11.32
CA LYS A 239 -5.02 -13.78 -12.16
C LYS A 239 -6.19 -12.80 -12.30
N GLU A 240 -7.42 -13.30 -12.21
CA GLU A 240 -8.65 -12.50 -12.24
C GLU A 240 -9.06 -12.07 -10.82
N ILE A 241 -8.69 -12.82 -9.77
CA ILE A 241 -8.85 -12.40 -8.36
C ILE A 241 -8.16 -11.06 -8.13
N MET A 242 -6.87 -10.92 -8.45
CA MET A 242 -6.11 -9.70 -8.10
C MET A 242 -6.53 -8.44 -8.87
N LYS A 243 -7.13 -8.57 -10.07
CA LYS A 243 -7.75 -7.46 -10.81
C LYS A 243 -9.00 -6.91 -10.10
N ILE A 244 -9.74 -7.80 -9.44
CA ILE A 244 -11.05 -7.54 -8.80
C ILE A 244 -10.89 -7.22 -7.30
N TRP A 245 -9.82 -7.66 -6.64
CA TRP A 245 -9.70 -7.73 -5.17
C TRP A 245 -8.84 -6.70 -4.47
N THR A 246 -8.46 -5.61 -5.12
CA THR A 246 -7.66 -4.56 -4.48
C THR A 246 -8.46 -3.28 -4.24
N PRO A 247 -9.43 -3.24 -3.30
CA PRO A 247 -9.77 -2.01 -2.61
C PRO A 247 -8.58 -1.55 -1.78
N ILE A 248 -7.64 -0.90 -2.44
CA ILE A 248 -6.47 -0.40 -1.76
C ILE A 248 -6.90 0.87 -1.06
N LEU A 249 -7.30 0.72 0.20
CA LEU A 249 -7.41 1.83 1.12
C LEU A 249 -6.04 2.03 1.77
N ARG A 250 -5.31 3.06 1.30
CA ARG A 250 -4.05 3.49 1.93
C ARG A 250 -4.25 4.87 2.53
N ALA A 251 -3.54 5.10 3.63
CA ALA A 251 -3.35 6.42 4.19
C ALA A 251 -1.85 6.70 4.19
N LEU A 252 -1.46 7.84 3.65
CA LEU A 252 -0.07 8.27 3.56
C LEU A 252 0.06 9.65 4.18
N VAL A 253 1.17 9.90 4.87
CA VAL A 253 1.52 11.27 5.27
C VAL A 253 2.34 11.88 4.16
N VAL A 254 1.84 12.96 3.58
CA VAL A 254 2.52 13.72 2.53
C VAL A 254 2.52 15.19 2.93
N SER A 255 3.71 15.80 2.96
CA SER A 255 3.95 17.10 3.60
C SER A 255 3.48 17.09 5.06
N ASP A 256 2.49 17.93 5.38
CA ASP A 256 1.82 18.10 6.66
C ASP A 256 0.36 17.60 6.61
N HIS A 257 0.05 16.80 5.59
CA HIS A 257 -1.29 16.28 5.32
C HIS A 257 -1.37 14.76 5.41
N VAL A 258 -2.57 14.27 5.70
CA VAL A 258 -2.94 12.86 5.53
C VAL A 258 -3.68 12.74 4.19
N LEU A 259 -3.08 12.01 3.27
CA LEU A 259 -3.72 11.60 2.02
C LEU A 259 -4.37 10.24 2.24
N THR A 260 -5.69 10.17 2.16
CA THR A 260 -6.40 8.91 1.99
C THR A 260 -6.41 8.56 0.50
N GLN A 261 -6.30 7.28 0.16
CA GLN A 261 -6.31 6.79 -1.21
C GLN A 261 -7.25 5.61 -1.30
N ARG A 262 -8.10 5.59 -2.34
CA ARG A 262 -9.10 4.57 -2.64
C ARG A 262 -9.08 4.24 -4.12
N LYS A 263 -9.47 3.01 -4.45
CA LYS A 263 -9.76 2.57 -5.83
C LYS A 263 -11.21 2.94 -6.19
N LYS A 264 -11.44 3.45 -7.40
CA LYS A 264 -12.78 3.75 -7.92
C LYS A 264 -13.53 2.46 -8.27
N GLU A 265 -14.85 2.44 -8.05
CA GLU A 265 -15.68 1.23 -8.22
C GLU A 265 -15.88 0.80 -9.68
N ASN A 266 -15.90 1.75 -10.62
CA ASN A 266 -16.10 1.47 -12.03
C ASN A 266 -14.74 1.22 -12.67
N VAL A 267 -14.40 -0.05 -12.88
CA VAL A 267 -13.40 -0.44 -13.88
C VAL A 267 -13.94 0.07 -15.21
N GLU A 268 -13.27 1.06 -15.82
CA GLU A 268 -13.64 1.50 -17.15
C GLU A 268 -13.62 0.30 -18.11
N SER A 269 -14.41 0.32 -19.18
CA SER A 269 -14.54 -0.84 -20.09
C SER A 269 -13.22 -1.27 -20.74
N ASP A 270 -12.19 -0.43 -20.67
CA ASP A 270 -10.83 -0.67 -21.15
C ASP A 270 -9.88 -1.26 -20.08
N GLY A 271 -10.35 -1.45 -18.84
CA GLY A 271 -9.58 -2.01 -17.74
C GLY A 271 -8.74 -0.98 -16.96
N THR A 272 -8.87 0.31 -17.23
CA THR A 272 -8.13 1.37 -16.52
C THR A 272 -8.57 1.42 -15.05
N ILE A 273 -7.60 1.43 -14.13
CA ILE A 273 -7.85 1.52 -12.69
C ILE A 273 -7.66 2.97 -12.25
N ASP A 274 -8.77 3.64 -11.95
CA ASP A 274 -8.74 4.99 -11.38
C ASP A 274 -8.58 4.93 -9.85
N TYR A 275 -7.67 5.76 -9.34
CA TYR A 275 -7.51 6.01 -7.92
C TYR A 275 -7.97 7.42 -7.58
N PHE A 276 -8.45 7.62 -6.36
CA PHE A 276 -8.80 8.94 -5.86
C PHE A 276 -8.49 9.04 -4.37
N GLY A 277 -8.34 10.27 -3.88
CA GLY A 277 -7.97 10.52 -2.51
C GLY A 277 -8.61 11.76 -1.93
N ASP A 278 -8.58 11.86 -0.61
CA ASP A 278 -8.90 13.08 0.12
C ASP A 278 -7.67 13.50 0.92
N LEU A 279 -7.42 14.80 0.95
CA LEU A 279 -6.36 15.42 1.73
C LEU A 279 -6.96 16.02 3.00
N PHE A 280 -6.36 15.69 4.15
CA PHE A 280 -6.76 16.20 5.45
C PHE A 280 -5.57 16.83 6.18
N THR A 281 -5.85 17.76 7.08
CA THR A 281 -4.88 18.17 8.11
C THR A 281 -4.58 16.98 9.03
N MET A 282 -3.46 17.01 9.76
CA MET A 282 -3.17 15.98 10.79
C MET A 282 -4.28 15.80 11.84
N ALA A 283 -5.08 16.84 12.09
CA ALA A 283 -6.17 16.82 13.06
C ALA A 283 -7.46 16.15 12.55
N GLY A 284 -7.56 15.84 11.25
CA GLY A 284 -8.76 15.24 10.66
C GLY A 284 -9.64 16.21 9.88
N GLU A 285 -9.29 17.50 9.83
CA GLU A 285 -10.06 18.48 9.05
C GLU A 285 -9.80 18.32 7.55
N PRO A 286 -10.85 18.26 6.69
CA PRO A 286 -10.68 18.13 5.25
C PRO A 286 -10.04 19.38 4.65
N VAL A 287 -9.05 19.19 3.80
CA VAL A 287 -8.33 20.24 3.05
C VAL A 287 -8.81 20.25 1.60
N GLN A 288 -8.88 19.08 0.97
CA GLN A 288 -9.39 18.91 -0.39
C GLN A 288 -9.93 17.49 -0.57
N LEU A 289 -11.08 17.36 -1.21
CA LEU A 289 -11.78 16.09 -1.35
C LEU A 289 -11.84 15.66 -2.81
N ALA A 290 -11.90 14.35 -3.04
CA ALA A 290 -12.05 13.73 -4.36
C ALA A 290 -10.95 14.14 -5.36
N ILE A 291 -9.70 14.15 -4.91
CA ILE A 291 -8.52 14.37 -5.77
C ILE A 291 -8.30 13.12 -6.62
N GLU A 292 -8.25 13.28 -7.94
CA GLU A 292 -7.85 12.19 -8.83
C GLU A 292 -6.37 11.85 -8.61
N LEU A 293 -6.10 10.55 -8.44
CA LEU A 293 -4.75 10.03 -8.27
C LEU A 293 -4.36 9.26 -9.55
N PRO A 294 -3.20 9.57 -10.14
CA PRO A 294 -2.80 8.99 -11.43
C PRO A 294 -2.45 7.51 -11.33
N MET A 295 -2.18 7.03 -10.12
CA MET A 295 -1.88 5.64 -9.81
C MET A 295 -2.03 5.40 -8.30
N GLN A 296 -1.82 4.15 -7.90
CA GLN A 296 -1.65 3.81 -6.50
C GLN A 296 -0.27 4.24 -5.98
N PHE A 297 -0.27 4.92 -4.84
CA PHE A 297 0.92 5.17 -4.04
C PHE A 297 1.04 4.19 -2.88
N TYR A 298 2.29 3.81 -2.58
CA TYR A 298 2.64 2.83 -1.56
C TYR A 298 3.37 3.47 -0.39
N ALA A 299 4.24 4.44 -0.68
CA ALA A 299 5.05 5.16 0.28
C ALA A 299 5.02 6.66 0.01
N ALA A 300 5.41 7.43 1.03
CA ALA A 300 5.57 8.87 0.96
C ALA A 300 6.82 9.30 1.73
N ASP A 301 7.50 10.34 1.24
CA ASP A 301 8.61 11.00 1.94
C ASP A 301 8.58 12.50 1.66
N GLY A 302 8.46 13.31 2.71
CA GLY A 302 8.19 14.74 2.56
C GLY A 302 6.95 14.97 1.70
N ASN A 303 7.08 15.74 0.61
CA ASN A 303 6.01 16.00 -0.35
C ASN A 303 6.00 15.03 -1.54
N LEU A 304 6.81 13.96 -1.51
CA LEU A 304 6.90 12.97 -2.56
C LEU A 304 6.06 11.73 -2.24
N LEU A 305 5.47 11.17 -3.28
CA LEU A 305 4.69 9.93 -3.26
C LEU A 305 5.29 8.94 -4.25
N TYR A 306 5.39 7.69 -3.84
CA TYR A 306 6.04 6.62 -4.60
C TYR A 306 5.02 5.55 -4.98
N GLY A 307 4.85 5.37 -6.28
CA GLY A 307 4.08 4.29 -6.88
C GLY A 307 4.99 3.33 -7.64
N ILE A 308 4.45 2.18 -8.04
CA ILE A 308 5.13 1.25 -8.95
C ILE A 308 4.25 1.01 -10.17
N ASP A 309 4.85 1.15 -11.35
CA ASP A 309 4.22 0.83 -12.63
C ASP A 309 4.82 -0.48 -13.14
N THR A 310 3.98 -1.52 -13.18
CA THR A 310 4.31 -2.87 -13.64
C THR A 310 3.57 -3.24 -14.94
N THR A 311 2.96 -2.26 -15.62
CA THR A 311 2.14 -2.49 -16.81
C THR A 311 2.96 -3.22 -17.88
N PRO A 312 2.56 -4.45 -18.30
CA PRO A 312 3.24 -5.14 -19.39
C PRO A 312 2.97 -4.40 -20.68
N VAL A 313 4.00 -3.81 -21.29
CA VAL A 313 3.92 -3.17 -22.59
C VAL A 313 4.28 -4.22 -23.64
N ASP A 314 3.43 -4.41 -24.66
CA ASP A 314 3.66 -5.37 -25.74
C ASP A 314 5.06 -5.20 -26.38
N GLU A 315 5.76 -6.33 -26.55
CA GLU A 315 6.98 -6.54 -27.36
C GLU A 315 8.01 -5.40 -27.39
N GLY A 316 8.65 -5.11 -26.25
CA GLY A 316 9.90 -4.34 -26.24
C GLY A 316 10.28 -3.73 -24.90
N GLU A 317 10.83 -4.55 -24.00
CA GLU A 317 11.71 -4.20 -22.87
C GLU A 317 11.63 -2.77 -22.32
N ASP A 318 10.59 -2.45 -21.56
CA ASP A 318 10.68 -1.43 -20.52
C ASP A 318 10.45 -2.12 -19.17
N ASN A 319 11.51 -2.18 -18.35
CA ASN A 319 11.47 -2.74 -17.00
C ASN A 319 10.42 -2.03 -16.13
N PRO A 320 9.91 -2.64 -15.03
CA PRO A 320 9.02 -1.92 -14.12
C PRO A 320 9.70 -0.65 -13.57
N HIS A 321 8.90 0.38 -13.30
CA HIS A 321 9.41 1.67 -12.83
C HIS A 321 8.82 2.04 -11.47
N ILE A 322 9.65 2.61 -10.59
CA ILE A 322 9.14 3.38 -9.46
C ILE A 322 8.81 4.77 -9.99
N VAL A 323 7.55 5.16 -9.88
CA VAL A 323 7.08 6.47 -10.34
C VAL A 323 6.93 7.40 -9.14
N VAL A 324 7.51 8.58 -9.24
CA VAL A 324 7.51 9.57 -8.16
C VAL A 324 6.65 10.75 -8.55
N TYR A 325 5.67 11.05 -7.70
CA TYR A 325 4.83 12.24 -7.79
C TYR A 325 5.13 13.19 -6.65
N ARG A 326 4.95 14.48 -6.90
CA ARG A 326 5.05 15.54 -5.90
C ARG A 326 3.67 16.16 -5.68
N LEU A 327 3.29 16.34 -4.41
CA LEU A 327 2.17 17.18 -4.03
C LEU A 327 2.55 18.66 -4.22
N VAL A 328 1.75 19.39 -5.00
CA VAL A 328 1.92 20.83 -5.28
C VAL A 328 0.66 21.58 -4.86
N GLU A 329 0.85 22.82 -4.42
CA GLU A 329 -0.19 23.83 -4.07
C GLU A 329 -0.26 24.91 -5.17
#